data_AF-A0A7X7L5S7-F1
#
_entry.id   AF-A0A7X7L5S7-F1
#
_cell.length_a   1.000
_cell.length_b   1.000
_cell.length_c   1.000
_cell.angle_alpha   90.00
_cell.angle_beta   90.00
_cell.angle_gamma   90.00
#
_symmetry.space_group_name_H-M   'P 1'
#
loop_
_entity.id
_entity.type
_entity.pdbx_description
1 polymer ?
#
loop_
_entity_poly.entity_id
_entity_poly.type
_entity_poly.pdbx_seq_one_letter_code
_entity_poly.pdbx_strand_id
1 'polypeptide(L)'
;MKTYNFDKLVDRRNTNSLKYDYAKDFGYTKDHIPLWVADMDFSVIEEIKDAIYKINAVGVYGYTGISENYYKIVRDWMLKRYNFKVDKQWHCITPGVVYA
;
A
#
# COMPACT_ATOMS: atom_id res chain seq x y z
N MET A 1 -20.17 -11.28 6.03
CA MET A 1 -18.86 -10.85 5.49
C MET A 1 -19.11 -9.72 4.52
N LYS A 2 -18.26 -8.70 4.50
CA LYS A 2 -18.29 -7.66 3.46
C LYS A 2 -17.74 -8.26 2.16
N THR A 3 -18.46 -8.08 1.07
CA THR A 3 -18.02 -8.54 -0.26
C THR A 3 -17.30 -7.39 -0.96
N TYR A 4 -16.12 -7.67 -1.50
CA TYR A 4 -15.34 -6.72 -2.30
C TYR A 4 -15.49 -7.08 -3.78
N ASN A 5 -15.73 -6.08 -4.62
CA ASN A 5 -15.85 -6.28 -6.07
C ASN A 5 -14.48 -6.14 -6.73
N PHE A 6 -13.82 -7.28 -6.99
CA PHE A 6 -12.55 -7.35 -7.71
C PHE A 6 -12.72 -7.32 -9.24
N ASP A 7 -13.94 -7.48 -9.75
CA ASP A 7 -14.26 -7.37 -11.19
C ASP A 7 -14.40 -5.92 -11.65
N LYS A 8 -14.47 -4.97 -10.70
CA LYS A 8 -14.50 -3.54 -11.01
C LYS A 8 -13.19 -3.13 -11.66
N LEU A 9 -13.25 -2.82 -12.95
CA LEU A 9 -12.12 -2.25 -13.68
C LEU A 9 -11.77 -0.86 -13.16
N VAL A 10 -10.46 -0.64 -12.98
CA VAL A 10 -9.88 0.65 -12.58
C VAL A 10 -8.89 1.05 -13.67
N ASP A 11 -9.15 2.19 -14.33
CA ASP A 11 -8.17 2.73 -15.28
C ASP A 11 -7.02 3.40 -14.52
N ARG A 12 -5.81 2.90 -14.72
CA ARG A 12 -4.58 3.38 -14.08
C ARG A 12 -3.65 4.13 -15.04
N ARG A 13 -4.13 4.44 -16.25
CA ARG A 13 -3.39 5.28 -17.20
C ARG A 13 -3.47 6.75 -16.79
N ASN A 14 -2.42 7.51 -17.05
CA ASN A 14 -2.27 8.91 -16.64
C ASN A 14 -2.33 9.10 -15.11
N THR A 15 -1.87 8.11 -14.33
CA THR A 15 -1.78 8.19 -12.87
C THR A 15 -0.34 8.13 -12.36
N ASN A 16 0.64 8.31 -13.25
CA ASN A 16 2.06 8.04 -12.99
C ASN A 16 2.31 6.59 -12.53
N SER A 17 1.57 5.63 -13.09
CA SER A 17 1.74 4.22 -12.77
C SER A 17 2.99 3.66 -13.44
N LEU A 18 3.95 3.14 -12.67
CA LEU A 18 5.12 2.44 -13.23
C LEU A 18 4.71 1.32 -14.19
N LYS A 19 3.65 0.58 -13.80
CA LYS A 19 3.10 -0.55 -14.55
C LYS A 19 2.55 -0.17 -15.92
N TYR A 20 1.89 0.99 -16.05
CA TYR A 20 1.19 1.42 -17.26
C TYR A 20 1.88 2.58 -17.99
N ASP A 21 2.15 3.68 -17.30
CA ASP A 21 2.59 4.94 -17.89
C ASP A 21 4.09 4.92 -18.23
N TYR A 22 4.89 4.19 -17.45
CA TYR A 22 6.33 4.06 -17.65
C TYR A 22 6.74 2.73 -18.29
N ALA A 23 5.78 1.90 -18.72
CA ALA A 23 6.07 0.58 -19.28
C ALA A 23 7.05 0.64 -20.49
N LYS A 24 7.02 1.73 -21.25
CA LYS A 24 7.93 1.97 -22.39
C LYS A 24 9.40 2.03 -21.99
N ASP A 25 9.71 2.57 -20.81
CA ASP A 25 11.08 2.69 -20.30
C ASP A 25 11.67 1.30 -19.97
N PHE A 26 10.80 0.29 -19.82
CA PHE A 26 11.14 -1.10 -19.58
C PHE A 26 10.98 -1.97 -20.85
N GLY A 27 10.89 -1.33 -22.03
CA GLY A 27 10.83 -2.02 -23.32
C GLY A 27 9.44 -2.52 -23.74
N TYR A 28 8.39 -2.19 -22.98
CA TYR A 28 7.02 -2.58 -23.34
C TYR A 28 6.37 -1.55 -24.27
N THR A 29 5.59 -2.04 -25.23
CA THR A 29 4.80 -1.18 -26.13
C THR A 29 3.34 -1.13 -25.69
N LYS A 30 2.56 -0.25 -26.33
CA LYS A 30 1.10 -0.13 -26.12
C LYS A 30 0.33 -1.42 -26.44
N ASP A 31 0.94 -2.35 -27.16
CA ASP A 31 0.32 -3.62 -27.57
C ASP A 31 0.48 -4.70 -26.49
N HIS A 32 1.24 -4.43 -25.42
CA HIS A 32 1.43 -5.34 -24.31
C HIS A 32 0.38 -5.14 -23.23
N ILE A 33 -0.08 -6.25 -22.64
CA ILE A 33 -0.86 -6.24 -21.40
C ILE A 33 0.14 -6.20 -20.23
N PRO A 34 0.13 -5.15 -19.38
CA PRO A 34 1.12 -5.00 -18.33
C PRO A 34 0.83 -5.95 -17.17
N LEU A 35 1.63 -7.01 -17.04
CA LEU A 35 1.55 -8.04 -15.99
C LEU A 35 2.90 -8.29 -15.29
N TRP A 36 3.77 -7.27 -15.26
CA TRP A 36 5.21 -7.45 -14.99
C TRP A 36 5.66 -6.99 -13.59
N VAL A 37 5.16 -5.85 -13.09
CA VAL A 37 5.55 -5.30 -11.78
C VAL A 37 4.54 -5.67 -10.69
N ALA A 38 5.04 -5.90 -9.47
CA ALA A 38 4.27 -6.41 -8.34
C ALA A 38 3.46 -5.31 -7.61
N ASP A 39 2.48 -4.74 -8.30
CA ASP A 39 1.35 -4.04 -7.70
C ASP A 39 0.02 -4.58 -8.27
N MET A 40 -1.13 -4.13 -7.73
CA MET A 40 -2.45 -4.66 -8.10
C MET A 40 -3.29 -3.62 -8.85
N ASP A 41 -4.18 -4.09 -9.72
CA ASP A 41 -5.16 -3.25 -10.42
C ASP A 41 -6.51 -3.16 -9.69
N PHE A 42 -6.48 -3.35 -8.36
CA PHE A 42 -7.65 -3.22 -7.50
C PHE A 42 -7.62 -1.90 -6.75
N SER A 43 -8.79 -1.30 -6.56
CA SER A 43 -8.93 -0.23 -5.57
C SER A 43 -8.63 -0.77 -4.18
N VAL A 44 -7.92 0.02 -3.37
CA VAL A 44 -7.79 -0.26 -1.95
C VAL A 44 -9.16 -0.25 -1.26
N ILE A 45 -9.31 -0.99 -0.17
CA ILE A 45 -10.55 -1.06 0.61
C ILE A 45 -10.95 0.32 1.17
N GLU A 46 -12.25 0.56 1.32
CA GLU A 46 -12.79 1.84 1.80
C GLU A 46 -12.25 2.22 3.18
N GLU A 47 -12.00 1.24 4.05
CA GLU A 47 -11.44 1.46 5.38
C GLU A 47 -10.05 2.15 5.34
N ILE A 48 -9.25 1.87 4.31
CA ILE A 48 -7.94 2.52 4.11
C ILE A 48 -8.14 3.90 3.48
N LYS A 49 -9.08 4.05 2.52
CA LYS A 49 -9.40 5.36 1.94
C LYS A 49 -9.88 6.33 3.01
N ASP A 50 -10.78 5.91 3.88
CA ASP A 50 -11.30 6.70 5.00
C ASP A 50 -10.19 7.13 5.96
N ALA A 51 -9.22 6.25 6.25
CA ALA A 51 -8.07 6.61 7.07
C ALA A 51 -7.22 7.71 6.42
N ILE A 52 -6.98 7.63 5.12
CA ILE A 52 -6.25 8.65 4.35
C ILE A 52 -7.05 9.97 4.29
N TYR A 53 -8.36 9.91 4.05
CA TYR A 53 -9.22 11.11 4.05
C TYR A 53 -9.21 11.84 5.38
N LYS A 54 -9.20 11.11 6.51
CA LYS A 54 -9.08 11.72 7.84
C LYS A 54 -7.77 12.46 8.02
N ILE A 55 -6.66 11.93 7.51
CA ILE A 55 -5.36 12.62 7.54
C ILE A 55 -5.43 13.89 6.68
N ASN A 56 -5.97 13.80 5.46
CA ASN A 56 -6.12 14.94 4.55
C ASN A 56 -7.02 16.05 5.14
N ALA A 57 -8.05 15.67 5.90
CA ALA A 57 -8.96 16.61 6.55
C ALA A 57 -8.30 17.46 7.66
N VAL A 58 -7.16 17.03 8.21
CA VAL A 58 -6.40 17.83 9.20
C VAL A 58 -5.78 19.06 8.55
N GLY A 59 -5.38 18.97 7.28
CA GLY A 59 -4.80 20.08 6.51
C GLY A 59 -3.38 20.50 6.93
N VAL A 60 -2.73 19.78 7.85
CA VAL A 60 -1.36 20.04 8.31
C VAL A 60 -0.50 18.80 8.09
N TYR A 61 0.55 18.92 7.27
CA TYR A 61 1.43 17.81 6.85
C TYR A 61 2.86 17.98 7.38
N GLY A 62 2.98 18.23 8.68
CA GLY A 62 4.27 18.38 9.36
C GLY A 62 4.93 17.04 9.72
N TYR A 63 6.02 17.12 10.48
CA TYR A 63 6.73 15.94 10.98
C TYR A 63 5.80 15.03 11.79
N THR A 64 5.71 13.76 11.38
CA THR A 64 4.84 12.76 12.01
C THR A 64 5.68 11.66 12.65
N GLY A 65 5.48 11.46 13.95
CA GLY A 65 6.09 10.36 14.70
C GLY A 65 5.28 9.07 14.63
N ILE A 66 5.89 7.94 15.03
CA ILE A 66 5.23 6.64 15.09
C ILE A 66 4.56 6.48 16.46
N SER A 67 3.24 6.21 16.46
CA SER A 67 2.47 6.01 17.70
C SER A 67 2.69 4.61 18.31
N GLU A 68 2.48 4.46 19.62
CA GLU A 68 2.49 3.14 20.29
C GLU A 68 1.50 2.15 19.68
N ASN A 69 0.38 2.66 19.14
CA ASN A 69 -0.63 1.85 18.50
C ASN A 69 -0.10 1.10 17.26
N TYR A 70 0.87 1.68 16.54
CA TYR A 70 1.51 1.03 15.39
C TYR A 70 2.16 -0.30 15.80
N TYR A 71 3.00 -0.29 16.84
CA TYR A 71 3.70 -1.49 17.31
C TYR A 71 2.73 -2.56 17.80
N LYS A 72 1.66 -2.15 18.51
CA LYS A 72 0.61 -3.07 18.94
C LYS A 72 -0.06 -3.76 17.75
N ILE A 73 -0.43 -2.99 16.71
CA ILE A 73 -1.10 -3.52 15.52
C ILE A 73 -0.21 -4.53 14.79
N VAL A 74 1.08 -4.20 14.57
CA VAL A 74 2.02 -5.11 13.89
C VAL A 74 2.19 -6.40 14.69
N ARG A 75 2.42 -6.30 16.01
CA ARG A 75 2.52 -7.48 16.89
C ARG A 75 1.26 -8.36 16.81
N ASP A 76 0.09 -7.76 16.93
CA ASP A 76 -1.18 -8.50 16.95
C ASP A 76 -1.47 -9.14 15.57
N TRP A 77 -1.10 -8.49 14.47
CA TRP A 77 -1.17 -9.05 13.11
C TRP A 77 -0.27 -10.28 12.95
N MET A 78 1.00 -10.16 13.36
CA MET A 78 1.99 -11.25 13.25
C MET A 78 1.61 -12.44 14.14
N LEU A 79 1.13 -12.18 15.36
CA LEU A 79 0.66 -13.23 16.26
C LEU A 79 -0.55 -13.97 15.68
N LYS A 80 -1.56 -13.23 15.20
CA LYS A 80 -2.79 -13.83 14.66
C LYS A 80 -2.54 -14.67 13.41
N ARG A 81 -1.63 -14.24 12.53
CA ARG A 81 -1.40 -14.88 11.21
C ARG A 81 -0.33 -15.97 11.26
N TYR A 82 0.67 -15.81 12.11
CA TYR A 82 1.89 -16.63 12.08
C TYR A 82 2.27 -17.19 13.45
N ASN A 83 1.45 -16.96 14.49
CA ASN A 83 1.76 -17.30 15.88
C ASN A 83 3.12 -16.74 16.35
N PHE A 84 3.53 -15.59 15.77
CA PHE A 84 4.81 -14.97 16.04
C PHE A 84 4.63 -13.68 16.84
N LYS A 85 5.14 -13.68 18.09
CA LYS A 85 5.04 -12.55 18.99
C LYS A 85 6.25 -11.62 18.82
N VAL A 86 6.05 -10.55 18.05
CA VAL A 86 7.09 -9.53 17.82
C VAL A 86 7.20 -8.59 19.03
N ASP A 87 8.42 -8.30 19.47
CA ASP A 87 8.69 -7.27 20.47
C ASP A 87 8.87 -5.88 19.83
N LYS A 88 8.40 -4.84 20.50
CA LYS A 88 8.58 -3.45 20.07
C LYS A 88 10.04 -3.12 19.80
N GLN A 89 10.96 -3.59 20.66
CA GLN A 89 12.40 -3.29 20.53
C GLN A 89 13.05 -3.90 19.27
N TRP A 90 12.39 -4.83 18.58
CA TRP A 90 12.91 -5.43 17.34
C TRP A 90 12.58 -4.60 16.09
N HIS A 91 11.74 -3.58 16.21
CA HIS A 91 11.27 -2.81 15.06
C HIS A 91 12.32 -1.79 14.62
N CYS A 92 12.70 -1.84 13.35
CA CYS A 92 13.36 -0.74 12.65
C CYS A 92 12.39 -0.22 11.58
N ILE A 93 12.01 1.05 11.67
CA ILE A 93 11.08 1.66 10.73
C ILE A 93 11.87 2.10 9.49
N THR A 94 11.50 1.55 8.34
CA THR A 94 12.08 1.87 7.05
C THR A 94 10.97 2.20 6.05
N PRO A 95 11.17 3.15 5.13
CA PRO A 95 10.23 3.45 4.05
C PRO A 95 10.03 2.29 3.06
N GLY A 96 10.95 1.31 3.01
CA GLY A 96 10.85 0.14 2.15
C GLY A 96 11.82 -0.97 2.54
N VAL A 97 11.58 -2.20 2.07
CA VAL A 97 12.49 -3.35 2.29
C VAL A 97 13.79 -3.17 1.51
N VAL A 98 13.67 -2.82 0.23
CA VAL A 98 14.76 -2.30 -0.58
C VAL A 98 14.55 -0.80 -0.64
N TYR A 99 15.44 -0.04 -0.02
CA TYR A 99 15.40 1.41 -0.16
C TYR A 99 16.06 1.80 -1.47
N ALA A 100 15.35 2.60 -2.28
CA ALA A 100 15.87 3.25 -3.48
C ALA A 100 16.14 4.73 -3.17
#